data_AF-A0A0W1FIC6-F1
#
_entry.id   AF-A0A0W1FIC6-F1
#
_cell.length_a   1.000
_cell.length_b   1.000
_cell.length_c   1.000
_cell.angle_alpha   90.00
_cell.angle_beta   90.00
_cell.angle_gamma   90.00
#
_symmetry.space_group_name_H-M   'P 1'
#
loop_
_entity.id
_entity.type
_entity.pdbx_description
1 polymer ?
#
loop_
_entity_poly.entity_id
_entity_poly.type
_entity_poly.pdbx_seq_one_letter_code
_entity_poly.pdbx_strand_id
1 'polypeptide(L)'
;MADPTENMVLRTIYLPKELDQQLKAAAIRGDRSKGDVIRELIAAGMKTLGEDKTSYLAPSIPVRTHAVRPTAVKPRLVSKHVKKKKTRALAKA
;
A
#
# COMPACT_ATOMS: atom_id res chain seq x y z
N MET A 1 11.96 -4.39 8.19
CA MET A 1 11.47 -5.64 7.59
C MET A 1 9.98 -5.69 7.87
N ALA A 2 9.13 -5.86 6.85
CA ALA A 2 7.70 -6.05 7.08
C ALA A 2 7.48 -7.33 7.90
N ASP A 3 6.53 -7.32 8.83
CA ASP A 3 6.19 -8.51 9.61
C ASP A 3 5.59 -9.57 8.66
N PRO A 4 6.17 -10.79 8.58
CA PRO A 4 5.66 -11.83 7.69
C PRO A 4 4.22 -12.26 8.00
N THR A 5 3.70 -11.88 9.17
CA THR A 5 2.35 -12.22 9.63
C THR A 5 1.31 -11.13 9.40
N GLU A 6 1.72 -9.92 8.98
CA GLU A 6 0.87 -8.72 8.89
C GLU A 6 -0.37 -8.94 8.02
N ASN A 7 -0.29 -9.82 7.02
CA ASN A 7 -1.39 -10.15 6.10
C ASN A 7 -1.58 -11.66 5.91
N MET A 8 -1.59 -12.43 7.00
CA MET A 8 -1.94 -13.86 6.91
C MET A 8 -3.42 -14.06 6.63
N VAL A 9 -3.73 -14.84 5.59
CA VAL A 9 -5.10 -15.16 5.19
C VAL A 9 -5.25 -16.67 5.06
N LEU A 10 -6.36 -17.22 5.58
CA LEU A 10 -6.73 -18.61 5.37
C LEU A 10 -7.44 -18.77 4.02
N ARG A 11 -6.97 -19.70 3.19
CA ARG A 11 -7.57 -20.00 1.88
C ARG A 11 -7.68 -21.51 1.69
N THR A 12 -8.82 -21.95 1.16
CA THR A 12 -9.02 -23.33 0.72
C THR A 12 -8.58 -23.44 -0.73
N ILE A 13 -7.77 -24.44 -1.04
CA ILE A 13 -7.30 -24.74 -2.40
C ILE A 13 -7.58 -26.20 -2.73
N TYR A 14 -7.98 -26.46 -3.97
CA TYR A 14 -8.10 -27.82 -4.49
C TYR A 14 -6.77 -28.21 -5.12
N LEU A 15 -6.22 -29.35 -4.70
CA LEU A 15 -4.97 -29.90 -5.22
C LEU A 15 -5.18 -31.35 -5.69
N PRO A 16 -4.45 -31.80 -6.72
CA PRO A 16 -4.33 -33.22 -7.02
C PRO A 16 -3.84 -33.98 -5.79
N LYS A 17 -4.34 -35.20 -5.60
CA LYS A 17 -4.06 -36.03 -4.41
C LYS A 17 -2.56 -36.28 -4.24
N GLU A 18 -1.88 -36.57 -5.35
CA GLU A 18 -0.45 -36.87 -5.39
C GLU A 18 0.37 -35.66 -4.97
N LEU A 19 -0.06 -34.45 -5.36
CA LEU A 19 0.61 -33.21 -4.99
C LEU A 19 0.45 -32.89 -3.49
N ASP A 20 -0.73 -33.09 -2.90
CA ASP A 20 -0.91 -32.91 -1.45
C ASP A 20 -0.05 -33.91 -0.65
N GLN A 21 0.08 -35.14 -1.13
CA GLN A 21 0.96 -36.13 -0.50
C GLN A 21 2.43 -35.72 -0.54
N GLN A 22 2.91 -35.19 -1.68
CA GLN A 22 4.26 -34.65 -1.81
C GLN A 22 4.48 -33.46 -0.87
N LEU A 23 3.53 -32.51 -0.80
CA LEU A 23 3.59 -31.38 0.12
C LEU A 23 3.64 -31.83 1.57
N LYS A 24 2.81 -32.82 1.95
CA LYS A 24 2.82 -33.41 3.29
C LYS A 24 4.18 -34.03 3.63
N ALA A 25 4.75 -34.81 2.70
CA ALA A 25 6.06 -35.43 2.92
C ALA A 25 7.18 -34.39 3.08
N ALA A 26 7.16 -33.33 2.26
CA ALA A 26 8.12 -32.23 2.35
C ALA A 26 8.00 -31.47 3.68
N ALA A 27 6.78 -31.19 4.13
CA ALA A 27 6.50 -30.53 5.40
C ALA A 27 7.02 -31.36 6.59
N ILE A 28 6.74 -32.67 6.60
CA ILE A 28 7.23 -33.59 7.64
C ILE A 28 8.77 -33.66 7.65
N ARG A 29 9.39 -33.81 6.48
CA ARG A 29 10.86 -33.89 6.37
C ARG A 29 11.55 -32.63 6.88
N GLY A 30 10.93 -31.47 6.69
CA GLY A 30 11.49 -30.19 7.08
C GLY A 30 11.13 -29.72 8.49
N ASP A 31 10.31 -30.48 9.24
CA ASP A 31 9.70 -30.05 10.51
C ASP A 31 9.00 -28.68 10.40
N ARG A 32 8.21 -28.51 9.33
CA ARG A 32 7.51 -27.26 9.00
C ARG A 32 6.04 -27.51 8.74
N SER A 33 5.22 -26.45 8.83
CA SER A 33 3.81 -26.56 8.44
C SER A 33 3.67 -26.67 6.92
N LYS A 34 2.60 -27.30 6.43
CA LYS A 34 2.26 -27.28 4.99
C LYS A 34 2.18 -25.84 4.45
N GLY A 35 1.66 -24.92 5.26
CA GLY A 35 1.51 -23.52 4.89
C GLY A 35 2.85 -22.82 4.65
N ASP A 36 3.89 -23.16 5.42
CA ASP A 36 5.25 -22.63 5.20
C ASP A 36 5.81 -23.09 3.87
N VAL A 37 5.69 -24.39 3.58
CA VAL A 37 6.16 -24.98 2.32
C VAL A 37 5.43 -24.37 1.13
N ILE A 38 4.11 -24.21 1.22
CA ILE A 38 3.30 -23.58 0.16
C ILE A 38 3.75 -22.13 -0.07
N ARG A 39 3.97 -21.34 0.99
CA ARG A 39 4.46 -19.95 0.86
C ARG A 39 5.81 -19.88 0.17
N GLU A 40 6.74 -20.75 0.54
CA GLU A 40 8.08 -20.82 -0.08
C GLU A 40 7.99 -21.15 -1.57
N LEU A 41 7.17 -22.16 -1.93
CA LEU A 41 6.97 -22.55 -3.33
C LEU A 41 6.29 -21.46 -4.16
N ILE A 42 5.29 -20.77 -3.61
CA ILE A 42 4.65 -19.62 -4.27
C ILE A 42 5.69 -18.51 -4.49
N ALA A 43 6.48 -18.17 -3.47
CA ALA A 43 7.51 -17.13 -3.60
C ALA A 43 8.56 -17.47 -4.66
N ALA A 44 8.99 -18.74 -4.73
CA ALA A 44 9.90 -19.22 -5.77
C ALA A 44 9.26 -19.15 -7.16
N GLY A 45 8.03 -19.64 -7.31
CA GLY A 45 7.30 -19.59 -8.58
C GLY A 45 7.03 -18.16 -9.07
N MET A 46 6.74 -17.22 -8.17
CA MET A 46 6.56 -15.81 -8.53
C MET A 46 7.84 -15.17 -9.06
N LYS A 47 9.02 -15.59 -8.56
CA LYS A 47 10.30 -15.11 -9.08
C LYS A 47 10.57 -15.64 -10.49
N THR A 48 10.27 -16.92 -10.74
CA THR A 48 10.44 -17.51 -12.08
C THR A 48 9.43 -16.97 -13.08
N LEU A 49 8.16 -16.77 -12.67
CA LEU A 49 7.14 -16.16 -13.54
C LEU A 49 7.38 -14.67 -13.82
N GLY A 50 8.11 -13.95 -12.96
CA GLY A 50 8.48 -12.56 -13.24
C GLY A 50 9.34 -12.40 -14.50
N GLU A 51 10.02 -13.47 -14.91
CA GLU A 51 10.83 -13.54 -16.14
C GLU A 51 9.96 -13.91 -17.36
N ASP A 52 8.92 -14.72 -17.14
CA ASP A 52 7.97 -15.17 -18.17
C ASP A 52 6.71 -14.30 -18.22
N LYS A 53 6.61 -13.45 -19.25
CA LYS A 53 5.47 -12.52 -19.52
C LYS A 53 4.16 -13.25 -19.86
N THR A 54 3.63 -14.07 -18.97
CA THR A 54 2.33 -14.72 -19.11
C THR A 54 1.25 -13.96 -18.34
N SER A 55 0.09 -13.82 -18.97
CA SER A 55 -0.91 -12.76 -18.82
C SER A 55 -1.71 -12.69 -17.50
N TYR A 56 -1.45 -13.59 -16.55
CA TYR A 56 -2.21 -13.65 -15.29
C TYR A 56 -1.67 -12.72 -14.20
N LEU A 57 -0.41 -12.34 -14.30
CA LEU A 57 0.17 -11.35 -13.41
C LEU A 57 -0.20 -9.97 -13.94
N ALA A 58 -0.96 -9.21 -13.15
CA ALA A 58 -1.17 -7.81 -13.45
C ALA A 58 0.22 -7.14 -13.58
N PRO A 59 0.45 -6.32 -14.62
CA PRO A 59 1.71 -5.60 -14.74
C PRO A 59 1.95 -4.86 -13.42
N SER A 60 3.17 -4.96 -12.89
CA SER A 60 3.54 -4.31 -11.63
C SER A 60 3.10 -2.86 -11.71
N ILE A 61 2.02 -2.50 -10.99
CA ILE A 61 1.57 -1.11 -10.95
C ILE A 61 2.74 -0.40 -10.28
N PRO A 62 3.45 0.49 -10.98
CA PRO A 62 4.51 1.23 -10.33
C PRO A 62 3.84 1.97 -9.18
N VAL A 63 4.22 1.63 -7.95
CA VAL A 63 3.84 2.39 -6.77
C VAL A 63 4.39 3.77 -7.03
N ARG A 64 3.54 4.68 -7.51
CA ARG A 64 3.91 6.06 -7.71
C ARG A 64 4.12 6.61 -6.32
N THR A 65 5.35 6.53 -5.82
CA THR A 65 5.84 7.41 -4.77
C THR A 65 5.89 8.80 -5.40
N HIS A 66 4.72 9.40 -5.64
CA HIS A 66 4.64 10.83 -5.88
C HIS A 66 5.23 11.45 -4.62
N ALA A 67 6.44 11.98 -4.73
CA ALA A 67 7.01 12.83 -3.70
C ALA A 67 6.01 13.97 -3.50
N VAL A 68 5.24 13.89 -2.43
CA VAL A 68 4.31 14.93 -2.02
C VAL A 68 5.20 16.13 -1.69
N ARG A 69 5.35 17.04 -2.65
CA ARG A 69 6.00 18.33 -2.38
C ARG A 69 5.10 19.05 -1.38
N PRO A 70 5.60 19.45 -0.21
CA PRO A 70 4.79 20.27 0.69
C PRO A 70 4.45 21.56 -0.05
N THR A 71 3.16 21.76 -0.32
CA THR A 71 2.65 23.02 -0.87
C THR A 71 2.85 24.09 0.20
N ALA A 72 3.78 25.01 -0.04
CA ALA A 72 3.99 26.16 0.83
C ALA A 72 2.68 26.94 0.95
N VAL A 73 2.08 26.90 2.14
CA VAL A 73 0.87 27.64 2.47
C VAL A 73 1.23 29.13 2.44
N LYS A 74 0.77 29.86 1.41
CA LYS A 74 0.93 31.30 1.37
C LYS A 74 0.01 31.92 2.44
N PRO A 75 0.53 32.70 3.40
CA PRO A 75 -0.31 33.38 4.37
C PRO A 75 -1.17 34.41 3.63
N ARG A 76 -2.49 34.25 3.73
CA ARG A 76 -3.47 35.21 3.19
C ARG A 76 -3.49 36.43 4.11
N LEU A 77 -2.84 37.51 3.70
CA LEU A 77 -2.92 38.80 4.39
C LEU A 77 -4.35 39.34 4.29
N VAL A 78 -5.08 39.29 5.40
CA VAL A 78 -6.40 39.92 5.55
C VAL A 78 -6.16 41.40 5.85
N SER A 79 -6.45 42.27 4.89
CA SER A 79 -6.43 43.72 5.13
C SER A 79 -7.61 44.10 6.03
N LYS A 80 -7.31 44.64 7.22
CA LYS A 80 -8.33 45.22 8.10
C LYS A 80 -8.86 46.50 7.46
N HIS A 81 -10.12 46.47 7.05
CA HIS A 81 -10.85 47.66 6.58
C HIS A 81 -10.92 48.70 7.71
N VAL A 82 -10.15 49.78 7.61
CA VAL A 82 -10.28 50.94 8.50
C VAL A 82 -11.44 51.80 7.98
N LYS A 83 -12.60 51.73 8.64
CA LYS A 83 -13.71 52.66 8.41
C LYS A 83 -13.28 54.07 8.82
N LYS A 84 -13.08 54.98 7.86
CA LYS A 84 -12.92 56.41 8.12
C LYS A 84 -14.21 56.96 8.73
N LYS A 85 -14.16 57.46 9.96
CA LYS A 85 -15.23 58.26 10.58
C LYS A 85 -15.30 59.63 9.88
N LYS A 86 -16.46 59.99 9.36
CA LYS A 86 -16.77 61.29 8.78
C LYS A 86 -17.04 62.27 9.93
N THR A 87 -16.16 63.25 10.16
CA THR A 87 -16.38 64.33 11.13
C THR A 87 -17.42 65.30 10.57
N ARG A 88 -18.54 65.48 11.29
CA ARG A 88 -19.50 66.57 11.03
C ARG A 88 -18.92 67.85 11.63
N ALA A 89 -18.68 68.85 10.79
CA ALA A 89 -18.41 70.22 11.24
C ALA A 89 -19.69 70.79 11.86
N LEU A 90 -19.56 71.33 13.08
CA LEU A 90 -20.62 72.02 13.80
C LEU A 90 -20.43 73.52 13.59
N ALA A 91 -21.42 74.15 12.98
CA ALA A 91 -21.49 75.58 12.75
C ALA A 91 -21.71 76.34 14.08
N LYS A 92 -21.16 77.55 14.17
CA LYS A 92 -21.44 78.57 15.19
C LYS A 92 -21.41 79.91 14.44
N ALA A 93 -22.55 80.54 14.17
CA ALA A 93 -23.32 81.46 15.03
C ALA A 93 -22.52 82.73 15.33
#